data_AF-A0A8T6ISK1-F1
#
_entry.id   AF-A0A8T6ISK1-F1
#
_cell.length_a   1.000
_cell.length_b   1.000
_cell.length_c   1.000
_cell.angle_alpha   90.00
_cell.angle_beta   90.00
_cell.angle_gamma   90.00
#
_symmetry.space_group_name_H-M   'P 1'
#
loop_
_entity.id
_entity.type
_entity.pdbx_description
1 polymer ?
#
loop_
_entity_poly.entity_id
_entity_poly.type
_entity_poly.pdbx_seq_one_letter_code
_entity_poly.pdbx_strand_id
1 'polypeptide(L)' 'MSGGVDSSVAAALLVQEGYDVVGMMMRLWSDEASGGAEHNRCCTPDQMQSARRIANRLGIPFYVLDTKD' A
#
# COMPACT_ATOMS: atom_id res chain seq x y z
N MET A 1 -3.54 -2.38 -0.45
CA MET A 1 -3.45 -0.97 -0.89
C MET A 1 -2.01 -0.59 -1.12
N SER A 2 -1.58 -0.53 -2.39
CA SER A 2 -0.20 -0.14 -2.77
C SER A 2 0.01 1.38 -2.85
N GLY A 3 -1.07 2.16 -2.76
CA GLY A 3 -1.07 3.60 -3.02
C GLY A 3 -1.42 3.96 -4.47
N GLY A 4 -1.57 2.96 -5.35
CA GLY A 4 -2.09 3.13 -6.71
C GLY A 4 -3.62 3.26 -6.76
N VAL A 5 -4.12 3.74 -7.90
CA VAL A 5 -5.55 4.03 -8.13
C VAL A 5 -6.41 2.78 -7.97
N ASP A 6 -6.04 1.65 -8.59
CA ASP A 6 -6.87 0.44 -8.59
C ASP A 6 -7.15 -0.06 -7.17
N SER A 7 -6.10 -0.21 -6.37
CA SER A 7 -6.24 -0.67 -4.98
C SER A 7 -6.98 0.32 -4.09
N SER A 8 -6.98 1.61 -4.46
CA SER A 8 -7.67 2.68 -3.72
C SER A 8 -9.15 2.72 -4.05
N VAL A 9 -9.50 2.57 -5.33
CA VAL A 9 -10.89 2.47 -5.79
C VAL A 9 -11.53 1.19 -5.28
N ALA A 10 -10.81 0.05 -5.32
CA ALA A 10 -11.29 -1.20 -4.75
C ALA A 10 -11.64 -1.06 -3.26
N ALA A 11 -10.76 -0.44 -2.47
CA ALA A 11 -11.03 -0.17 -1.05
C ALA A 11 -12.24 0.75 -0.86
N ALA A 12 -12.36 1.81 -1.68
CA ALA A 12 -13.47 2.75 -1.60
C ALA A 12 -14.82 2.09 -1.92
N LEU A 13 -14.88 1.20 -2.91
CA LEU A 13 -16.09 0.45 -3.26
C LEU A 13 -16.52 -0.47 -2.11
N LEU A 14 -15.59 -1.20 -1.49
CA LEU A 14 -15.90 -2.06 -0.34
C LEU A 14 -16.41 -1.25 0.87
N VAL A 15 -15.83 -0.07 1.13
CA VAL A 15 -16.33 0.84 2.17
C VAL A 15 -17.74 1.33 1.83
N GLN A 16 -17.99 1.71 0.58
CA GLN A 16 -19.30 2.18 0.13
C GLN A 16 -20.38 1.09 0.22
N GLU A 17 -20.03 -0.18 0.00
CA GLU A 17 -20.91 -1.33 0.15
C GLU A 17 -21.14 -1.74 1.62
N GLY A 18 -20.46 -1.08 2.57
CA GLY A 18 -20.67 -1.27 4.01
C GLY A 18 -19.87 -2.43 4.62
N TYR A 19 -18.83 -2.92 3.95
CA TYR A 19 -17.94 -3.93 4.52
C TYR A 19 -17.03 -3.34 5.61
N ASP A 20 -16.54 -4.21 6.49
CA ASP A 20 -15.43 -3.89 7.39
C ASP A 20 -14.11 -4.03 6.60
N VAL A 21 -13.46 -2.90 6.34
CA VAL A 21 -12.33 -2.81 5.42
C VAL A 21 -11.07 -2.38 6.18
N VAL A 22 -9.98 -3.11 5.93
CA VAL A 22 -8.64 -2.76 6.42
C VAL A 22 -7.68 -2.65 5.24
N GLY A 23 -6.98 -1.52 5.15
CA GLY A 23 -5.93 -1.32 4.16
C GLY A 23 -4.61 -1.95 4.62
N MET A 24 -3.98 -2.75 3.76
CA MET A 24 -2.64 -3.30 4.03
C MET A 24 -1.69 -3.05 2.86
N MET A 25 -0.44 -2.69 3.16
CA MET A 25 0.65 -2.61 2.20
C MET A 25 1.74 -3.61 2.58
N MET A 26 2.24 -4.39 1.63
CA MET A 26 3.36 -5.30 1.84
C MET A 26 4.63 -4.67 1.28
N ARG A 27 5.67 -4.57 2.10
CA ARG A 27 7.03 -4.22 1.68
C ARG A 27 7.74 -5.52 1.32
N LEU A 28 7.79 -5.80 0.02
CA LEU A 28 8.28 -7.08 -0.51
C LEU A 28 9.79 -7.09 -0.79
N TRP A 29 10.48 -5.96 -0.64
CA TRP A 29 11.90 -5.84 -0.99
C TRP A 29 12.64 -4.92 -0.02
N SER A 30 13.78 -5.40 0.46
CA SER A 30 14.94 -4.55 0.60
C SER A 30 16.19 -5.40 0.42
N ASP A 31 17.06 -5.00 -0.50
CA ASP A 31 18.48 -4.92 -0.20
C ASP A 31 19.10 -4.00 -1.23
N GLU A 32 19.93 -3.12 -0.71
CA GLU A 32 20.65 -2.13 -1.46
C GLU A 32 21.56 -2.83 -2.47
N ALA A 33 21.46 -2.41 -3.73
CA ALA A 33 22.55 -2.40 -4.69
C ALA A 33 23.45 -3.66 -4.75
N SER A 34 22.91 -4.80 -5.18
CA SER A 34 23.72 -5.86 -5.80
C SER A 34 23.25 -6.10 -7.24
N GLY A 35 23.62 -5.18 -8.12
CA GLY A 35 23.87 -5.53 -9.53
C GLY A 35 22.72 -5.51 -10.54
N GLY A 36 21.74 -4.59 -10.43
CA GLY A 36 21.00 -4.17 -11.65
C GLY A 36 19.47 -4.10 -11.60
N ALA A 37 18.83 -4.17 -10.44
CA ALA A 37 17.36 -4.07 -10.35
C ALA A 37 16.89 -2.69 -9.86
N GLU A 38 17.16 -1.62 -10.62
CA GLU A 38 16.55 -0.29 -10.39
C GLU A 38 15.02 -0.28 -10.57
N HIS A 39 14.47 -1.38 -11.11
CA HIS A 39 13.06 -1.53 -11.50
C HIS A 39 12.11 -1.98 -10.38
N ASN A 40 12.60 -2.39 -9.22
CA ASN A 40 11.73 -2.94 -8.16
C ASN A 40 11.30 -1.90 -7.10
N ARG A 41 11.07 -0.65 -7.52
CA ARG A 41 10.57 0.46 -6.70
C ARG A 41 9.06 0.37 -6.40
N CYS A 42 8.47 -0.82 -6.34
CA CYS A 42 7.02 -1.00 -6.14
C CYS A 42 6.50 -0.55 -4.75
N CYS A 43 7.36 0.05 -3.91
CA CYS A 43 7.05 0.48 -2.55
C CYS A 43 7.87 1.72 -2.14
N THR A 44 7.86 2.78 -2.94
CA THR A 44 8.56 4.02 -2.54
C THR A 44 7.89 4.64 -1.29
N PRO A 45 8.64 5.43 -0.48
CA PRO A 45 8.06 6.18 0.64
C PRO A 45 6.81 7.00 0.25
N ASP A 46 6.80 7.57 -0.96
CA ASP A 46 5.68 8.35 -1.48
C ASP A 46 4.42 7.52 -1.72
N GLN A 47 4.57 6.29 -2.20
CA GLN A 47 3.46 5.35 -2.39
C GLN A 47 2.86 4.95 -1.04
N MET A 48 3.71 4.68 -0.05
CA MET A 48 3.26 4.39 1.31
C MET A 48 2.52 5.57 1.93
N GLN A 49 3.03 6.79 1.76
CA GLN A 49 2.37 8.00 2.27
C GLN A 49 1.02 8.23 1.58
N SER A 50 0.95 7.96 0.27
CA SER A 50 -0.29 8.08 -0.51
C SER A 50 -1.33 7.05 -0.08
N ALA A 51 -0.93 5.78 0.11
CA ALA A 51 -1.81 4.74 0.66
C ALA A 51 -2.37 5.12 2.04
N ARG A 52 -1.53 5.67 2.92
CA ARG A 52 -1.94 6.14 4.25
C ARG A 52 -2.93 7.31 4.17
N ARG A 53 -2.69 8.29 3.30
CA ARG A 53 -3.62 9.42 3.10
C ARG A 53 -4.99 8.95 2.58
N ILE A 54 -4.99 7.99 1.66
CA ILE A 54 -6.23 7.44 1.09
C ILE A 54 -6.99 6.66 2.14
N ALA A 55 -6.32 5.79 2.91
CA ALA A 55 -6.97 5.06 4.00
C ALA A 55 -7.58 6.01 5.06
N ASN A 56 -6.87 7.08 5.43
CA ASN A 56 -7.41 8.11 6.33
C ASN A 56 -8.65 8.79 5.75
N ARG A 57 -8.68 9.07 4.45
CA ARG A 57 -9.85 9.67 3.78
C ARG A 57 -11.04 8.71 3.71
N LEU A 58 -10.79 7.42 3.59
CA LEU A 58 -11.80 6.36 3.63
C LEU A 58 -12.25 6.01 5.06
N GLY A 59 -11.56 6.51 6.09
CA GLY A 59 -11.86 6.20 7.48
C GLY A 59 -11.51 4.76 7.90
N ILE A 60 -10.58 4.11 7.18
CA ILE A 60 -10.21 2.71 7.41
C ILE A 60 -8.82 2.58 8.06
N PRO A 61 -8.59 1.56 8.90
CA PRO A 61 -7.25 1.25 9.41
C PRO A 61 -6.26 0.94 8.28
N PHE A 62 -4.99 1.31 8.47
CA PHE A 62 -3.93 1.03 7.51
C PHE A 62 -2.65 0.49 8.16
N TYR A 63 -2.25 -0.70 7.72
CA TYR A 63 -1.07 -1.41 8.20
C TYR A 63 -0.04 -1.61 7.10
N VAL A 64 1.22 -1.66 7.50
CA VAL A 64 2.34 -2.03 6.62
C VAL A 64 2.94 -3.31 7.18
N LEU A 65 3.03 -4.33 6.35
CA LEU A 65 3.73 -5.57 6.63
C LEU A 65 5.11 -5.50 5.98
N ASP A 66 6.15 -5.70 6.77
CA ASP A 66 7.49 -5.95 6.26
C ASP A 66 7.66 -7.46 6.12
N THR A 67 7.94 -7.95 4.91
CA THR A 67 8.04 -9.39 4.63
C THR A 67 9.50 -9.85 4.54
N LYS A 68 10.41 -9.09 5.17
CA LYS A 68 11.84 -9.40 5.18
C LYS A 68 12.23 -10.54 6.13
N ASP A 69 11.34 -10.91 7.05
CA ASP A 69 11.53 -12.00 8.03
C ASP A 69 10.62 -13.19 7.72
#